data_AF-A0A538B578-F1
#
_entry.id   AF-A0A538B578-F1
#
_cell.length_a   1.000
_cell.length_b   1.000
_cell.length_c   1.000
_cell.angle_alpha   90.00
_cell.angle_beta   90.00
_cell.angle_gamma   90.00
#
_symmetry.space_group_name_H-M   'P 1'
#
loop_
_entity.id
_entity.type
_entity.pdbx_description
1 polymer ?
#
loop_
_entity_poly.entity_id
_entity_poly.type
_entity_poly.pdbx_seq_one_letter_code
_entity_poly.pdbx_strand_id
1 'polypeptide(L)' 'MAVEIRIDREKCMGSGNCSFWAPGTFDLDDEGIATVVDPEGDTDEKIILAAQGCPTQSISVWRDGEQLA' A
#
# COMPACT_ATOMS: atom_id res chain seq x y z
N MET A 1 -4.90 13.10 -10.49
CA MET A 1 -3.49 12.68 -10.47
C MET A 1 -3.40 11.51 -9.52
N ALA A 2 -2.97 10.34 -10.00
CA ALA A 2 -2.85 9.15 -9.17
C ALA A 2 -1.71 9.31 -8.14
N VAL A 3 -1.83 8.62 -7.01
CA VAL A 3 -0.75 8.52 -6.02
C VAL A 3 0.31 7.51 -6.50
N GLU A 4 1.56 7.73 -6.14
CA GLU A 4 2.64 6.78 -6.37
C GLU A 4 2.83 5.90 -5.12
N ILE A 5 2.80 4.59 -5.29
CA ILE A 5 2.90 3.60 -4.21
C ILE A 5 4.24 2.88 -4.31
N ARG A 6 4.98 2.81 -3.21
CA ARG A 6 6.22 2.03 -3.10
C ARG A 6 6.11 1.03 -1.95
N ILE A 7 6.56 -0.20 -2.19
CA ILE A 7 6.55 -1.27 -1.18
C ILE A 7 7.99 -1.76 -0.98
N ASP A 8 8.48 -1.63 0.25
CA ASP A 8 9.70 -2.28 0.72
C ASP A 8 9.38 -3.74 1.06
N ARG A 9 9.72 -4.62 0.12
CA ARG A 9 9.48 -6.07 0.24
C ARG A 9 10.30 -6.72 1.36
N GLU A 10 11.48 -6.21 1.69
CA GLU A 10 12.32 -6.77 2.76
C GLU A 10 11.75 -6.45 4.14
N LYS A 11 11.08 -5.30 4.28
CA LYS A 11 10.42 -4.87 5.52
C LYS A 11 8.99 -5.38 5.65
N CYS A 12 8.38 -5.84 4.56
CA CYS A 12 7.03 -6.37 4.57
C CYS A 12 6.97 -7.70 5.32
N MET A 13 6.08 -7.80 6.32
CA MET A 13 5.88 -9.03 7.09
C MET A 13 4.59 -9.79 6.72
N GLY A 14 3.93 -9.40 5.63
CA GLY A 14 2.72 -10.08 5.16
C GLY A 14 1.49 -9.97 6.06
N SER A 15 1.33 -8.84 6.77
CA SER A 15 0.23 -8.66 7.73
C SER A 15 -1.19 -8.67 7.10
N GLY A 16 -1.31 -8.40 5.80
CA GLY A 16 -2.59 -8.28 5.10
C GLY A 16 -3.39 -6.98 5.38
N ASN A 17 -2.92 -6.10 6.27
CA ASN A 17 -3.63 -4.86 6.60
C ASN A 17 -3.88 -3.97 5.38
N CYS A 18 -2.95 -3.92 4.42
CA CYS A 18 -3.12 -3.12 3.22
C CYS A 18 -4.29 -3.58 2.35
N SER A 19 -4.42 -4.90 2.13
CA SER A 19 -5.53 -5.50 1.40
C SER A 19 -6.85 -5.37 2.17
N PHE A 20 -6.83 -5.37 3.51
CA PHE A 20 -8.03 -5.10 4.30
C PHE A 20 -8.58 -3.67 4.10
N TRP A 21 -7.71 -2.66 4.12
CA TRP A 21 -8.14 -1.25 4.01
C TRP A 21 -8.39 -0.80 2.56
N ALA A 22 -7.60 -1.30 1.61
CA ALA A 22 -7.68 -0.96 0.20
C ALA A 22 -7.58 -2.23 -0.68
N PRO A 23 -8.62 -3.10 -0.68
CA PRO A 23 -8.64 -4.38 -1.38
C PRO A 23 -8.65 -4.25 -2.91
N GLY A 24 -9.05 -3.10 -3.45
CA GLY A 24 -8.97 -2.81 -4.88
C GLY A 24 -7.55 -2.46 -5.31
N THR A 25 -6.69 -2.02 -4.39
CA THR A 25 -5.32 -1.59 -4.69
C THR A 25 -4.25 -2.58 -4.27
N PHE A 26 -4.41 -3.26 -3.14
CA PHE A 26 -3.40 -4.16 -2.59
C PHE A 26 -3.88 -5.60 -2.50
N ASP A 27 -2.95 -6.51 -2.77
CA ASP A 27 -3.06 -7.93 -2.47
C ASP A 27 -1.74 -8.44 -1.87
N LEU A 28 -1.71 -9.71 -1.46
CA LEU A 28 -0.49 -10.42 -1.15
C LEU A 28 -0.15 -11.37 -2.31
N ASP A 29 1.12 -11.39 -2.71
CA ASP A 29 1.61 -12.37 -3.69
C ASP A 29 1.76 -13.77 -3.07
N ASP A 30 2.26 -14.71 -3.88
CA ASP A 30 2.47 -16.10 -3.47
C ASP A 30 3.49 -16.28 -2.33
N GLU A 31 4.33 -15.26 -2.07
CA GLU A 31 5.27 -15.24 -0.94
C GLU A 31 4.67 -14.61 0.32
N GLY A 32 3.41 -14.14 0.24
CA GLY A 32 2.72 -13.42 1.31
C GLY A 32 3.17 -11.96 1.43
N ILE A 33 3.84 -11.41 0.42
CA ILE A 33 4.34 -10.03 0.42
C ILE A 33 3.34 -9.11 -0.29
N ALA A 34 3.15 -7.91 0.25
CA ALA A 34 2.25 -6.95 -0.34
C ALA A 34 2.65 -6.58 -1.79
N THR A 35 1.67 -6.52 -2.66
CA THR A 35 1.78 -6.09 -4.06
C THR A 35 0.67 -5.11 -4.40
N VAL A 36 0.89 -4.28 -5.43
CA VAL A 36 -0.12 -3.36 -5.97
C VAL A 36 -0.77 -4.00 -7.18
N VAL A 37 -2.07 -4.26 -7.12
CA VAL A 37 -2.84 -4.85 -8.23
C VAL A 37 -3.45 -3.78 -9.14
N ASP A 38 -3.95 -2.70 -8.56
CA ASP A 38 -4.46 -1.53 -9.28
C ASP A 38 -4.25 -0.25 -8.45
N PRO A 39 -3.30 0.64 -8.83
CA PRO A 39 -3.02 1.87 -8.09
C PRO A 39 -4.21 2.85 -8.05
N GLU A 40 -5.24 2.66 -8.89
CA GLU A 40 -6.46 3.46 -8.92
C GLU A 40 -7.71 2.66 -8.47
N GLY A 41 -7.51 1.44 -7.96
CA GLY A 41 -8.60 0.53 -7.56
C GLY A 41 -9.37 0.95 -6.31
N ASP A 42 -8.80 1.84 -5.49
CA ASP A 42 -9.44 2.45 -4.32
C ASP A 42 -9.15 3.97 -4.27
N THR A 43 -9.84 4.68 -3.37
CA THR A 43 -9.60 6.11 -3.17
C THR A 43 -8.24 6.37 -2.53
N ASP A 44 -7.62 7.51 -2.84
CA ASP A 44 -6.36 7.94 -2.22
C ASP A 44 -6.40 7.84 -0.69
N GLU A 45 -7.52 8.22 -0.07
CA GLU A 45 -7.74 8.15 1.38
C GLU A 45 -7.58 6.73 1.92
N LYS A 46 -8.15 5.73 1.23
CA LYS A 46 -8.00 4.31 1.62
C LYS A 46 -6.57 3.82 1.40
N ILE A 47 -5.93 4.23 0.31
CA ILE A 47 -4.53 3.86 0.00
C ILE A 47 -3.59 4.42 1.08
N ILE A 48 -3.80 5.67 1.50
CA ILE A 48 -3.05 6.31 2.58
C ILE A 48 -3.32 5.61 3.92
N LEU A 49 -4.58 5.30 4.24
CA LEU A 49 -4.93 4.54 5.46
C LEU A 49 -4.31 3.14 5.48
N ALA A 50 -4.28 2.45 4.34
CA ALA A 50 -3.62 1.16 4.18
C ALA A 50 -2.11 1.25 4.47
N ALA A 51 -1.44 2.29 3.96
CA ALA A 51 -0.03 2.53 4.21
C ALA A 51 0.26 2.90 5.68
N GLN A 52 -0.54 3.79 6.28
CA GLN A 52 -0.43 4.17 7.70
C GLN A 52 -0.73 3.00 8.65
N GLY A 53 -1.65 2.12 8.26
CA GLY A 53 -2.00 0.89 8.98
C GLY A 53 -0.99 -0.24 8.84
N CYS A 54 0.05 -0.07 8.02
CA CYS A 54 1.10 -1.08 7.85
C CYS A 54 1.96 -1.18 9.13
N PRO A 55 1.95 -2.34 9.83
CA PRO A 55 2.66 -2.47 11.11
C PRO A 55 4.17 -2.25 11.02
N THR A 56 4.75 -2.57 9.86
CA THR A 56 6.18 -2.38 9.60
C THR A 56 6.47 -1.11 8.81
N GLN A 57 5.48 -0.28 8.47
CA GLN A 57 5.68 0.90 7.62
C GLN A 57 6.51 0.56 6.37
N SER A 58 6.14 -0.53 5.69
CA SER A 58 6.78 -1.01 4.46
C SER A 58 6.15 -0.42 3.20
N ILE A 59 5.04 0.32 3.34
CA ILE A 59 4.34 0.94 2.22
C ILE A 59 4.51 2.45 2.35
N SER A 60 4.88 3.11 1.26
CA SER A 60 4.95 4.56 1.18
C SER A 60 4.08 5.08 0.04
N VAL A 61 3.41 6.20 0.27
CA VAL A 61 2.48 6.83 -0.68
C VAL A 61 2.94 8.24 -0.95
N TRP A 62 3.03 8.61 -2.23
CA TRP A 62 3.52 9.90 -2.68
C TRP A 62 2.51 10.59 -3.60
N ARG A 63 2.45 11.92 -3.54
CA ARG A 63 1.72 12.76 -4.49
C ARG A 63 2.56 14.00 -4.78
N ASP A 64 2.79 14.28 -6.06
CA ASP A 64 3.50 15.48 -6.52
C ASP A 64 4.87 15.70 -5.83
N GLY A 65 5.55 14.61 -5.46
CA GLY A 65 6.84 14.62 -4.76
C GLY A 65 6.78 14.74 -3.24
N GLU A 66 5.59 14.85 -2.65
CA GLU A 66 5.37 14.83 -1.20
C GLU A 66 4.94 13.43 -0.72
N GLN A 67 5.53 12.96 0.39
CA GLN A 67 5.15 11.69 1.01
C GLN A 67 3.96 11.89 1.95
N LEU A 68 2.88 11.17 1.69
CA LEU A 68 1.64 11.20 2.48
C LEU A 68 1.59 10.12 3.56
N ALA A 69 2.32 9.00 3.35
CA ALA A 69 2.48 7.88 4.27
C ALA A 69 3.80 7.15 4.03
#